data_AF-A0A7C8ZT42-F1
#
_entry.id   AF-A0A7C8ZT42-F1
#
_cell.length_a   1.000
_cell.length_b   1.000
_cell.length_c   1.000
_cell.angle_alpha   90.00
_cell.angle_beta   90.00
_cell.angle_gamma   90.00
#
_symmetry.space_group_name_H-M   'P 1'
#
loop_
_entity.id
_entity.type
_entity.pdbx_description
1 polymer ?
#
loop_
_entity_poly.entity_id
_entity_poly.type
_entity_poly.pdbx_seq_one_letter_code
_entity_poly.pdbx_strand_id
1 'polypeptide(L)'
;MRVKHTARKSSGPITPRKGSTSTPSTSAAAQTTPIRKRKGGTSDSRATPGTAGRSGKKRHRFRAGTVALREIRKLQKSVELLIPAAPFIRTVREITYRLAPHVGRWQAEALLALQE
;
A
#
# COMPACT_ATOMS: atom_id res chain seq x y z
N MET A 1 -20.87 25.70 49.69
CA MET A 1 -20.26 24.48 50.25
C MET A 1 -19.83 23.58 49.11
N ARG A 2 -18.54 23.18 49.03
CA ARG A 2 -17.94 22.43 47.91
C ARG A 2 -17.51 21.06 48.42
N VAL A 3 -18.12 19.99 47.90
CA VAL A 3 -17.85 18.61 48.29
C VAL A 3 -16.68 18.08 47.46
N LYS A 4 -15.63 17.59 48.14
CA LYS A 4 -14.46 16.92 47.54
C LYS A 4 -14.74 15.41 47.50
N HIS A 5 -14.63 14.79 46.33
CA HIS A 5 -14.59 13.33 46.19
C HIS A 5 -13.13 12.87 46.01
N THR A 6 -12.72 11.84 46.75
CA THR A 6 -11.39 11.22 46.69
C THR A 6 -11.47 9.78 46.17
N ALA A 7 -10.61 9.51 45.16
CA ALA A 7 -9.95 8.27 44.71
C ALA A 7 -10.69 6.91 44.63
N ARG A 8 -10.51 6.20 43.49
CA ARG A 8 -9.67 4.98 43.38
C ARG A 8 -9.60 4.39 41.96
N LYS A 9 -8.51 3.65 41.72
CA LYS A 9 -7.93 3.15 40.44
C LYS A 9 -8.05 1.62 40.36
N SER A 10 -8.41 1.05 39.19
CA SER A 10 -8.09 -0.32 38.73
C SER A 10 -8.31 -0.39 37.20
N SER A 11 -7.28 -0.48 36.36
CA SER A 11 -6.43 -1.61 35.94
C SER A 11 -7.04 -2.55 34.88
N GLY A 12 -6.59 -2.37 33.62
CA GLY A 12 -6.32 -3.46 32.67
C GLY A 12 -7.38 -3.76 31.60
N PRO A 13 -6.99 -3.85 30.30
CA PRO A 13 -7.90 -4.23 29.21
C PRO A 13 -8.17 -5.75 29.17
N ILE A 14 -9.43 -6.10 28.94
CA ILE A 14 -9.96 -7.48 28.85
C ILE A 14 -9.85 -7.97 27.40
N THR A 15 -9.11 -9.06 27.15
CA THR A 15 -9.14 -9.82 25.89
C THR A 15 -10.13 -10.99 25.99
N PRO A 16 -11.04 -11.22 25.03
CA PRO A 16 -11.92 -12.38 25.07
C PRO A 16 -11.23 -13.66 24.58
N ARG A 17 -11.43 -14.71 25.38
CA ARG A 17 -10.84 -16.06 25.30
C ARG A 17 -11.67 -16.95 24.37
N LYS A 18 -10.97 -17.74 23.55
CA LYS A 18 -11.47 -18.76 22.62
C LYS A 18 -12.13 -19.92 23.39
N GLY A 19 -13.37 -20.28 23.04
CA GLY A 19 -14.11 -21.40 23.61
C GLY A 19 -14.88 -22.16 22.53
N SER A 20 -14.50 -23.43 22.36
CA SER A 20 -15.10 -24.43 21.48
C SER A 20 -16.08 -25.30 22.27
N THR A 21 -17.34 -25.39 21.85
CA THR A 21 -18.22 -26.48 22.28
C THR A 21 -19.24 -26.81 21.17
N SER A 22 -19.42 -28.11 20.95
CA SER A 22 -20.10 -28.81 19.87
C SER A 22 -21.61 -29.03 20.12
N THR A 23 -22.43 -28.75 19.08
CA THR A 23 -23.63 -29.45 18.53
C THR A 23 -24.75 -29.99 19.45
N PRO A 24 -26.05 -29.91 19.07
CA PRO A 24 -26.62 -30.88 18.12
C PRO A 24 -27.65 -30.39 17.06
N SER A 25 -27.64 -31.16 15.97
CA SER A 25 -28.55 -31.39 14.83
C SER A 25 -29.99 -30.83 14.81
N THR A 26 -30.35 -30.23 13.65
CA THR A 26 -31.59 -30.57 12.92
C THR A 26 -31.35 -30.41 11.40
N SER A 27 -31.94 -31.33 10.65
CA SER A 27 -31.68 -31.75 9.26
C SER A 27 -32.11 -30.79 8.14
N ALA A 28 -31.31 -30.67 7.08
CA ALA A 28 -31.78 -30.59 5.68
C ALA A 28 -30.63 -30.60 4.64
N ALA A 29 -30.61 -31.64 3.81
CA ALA A 29 -30.26 -31.68 2.38
C ALA A 29 -29.04 -30.90 1.82
N ALA A 30 -28.00 -31.64 1.40
CA ALA A 30 -27.54 -31.75 0.01
C ALA A 30 -26.08 -32.28 -0.04
N GLN A 31 -25.94 -33.53 -0.43
CA GLN A 31 -24.67 -34.22 -0.66
C GLN A 31 -24.24 -34.02 -2.11
N THR A 32 -23.04 -33.48 -2.36
CA THR A 32 -22.22 -33.83 -3.54
C THR A 32 -20.75 -33.60 -3.19
N THR A 33 -20.05 -34.68 -2.86
CA THR A 33 -18.60 -34.74 -2.69
C THR A 33 -17.94 -34.99 -4.06
N PRO A 34 -16.95 -34.20 -4.51
CA PRO A 34 -16.18 -34.56 -5.69
C PRO A 34 -15.14 -35.63 -5.33
N ILE A 35 -15.25 -36.75 -6.03
CA ILE A 35 -14.41 -37.94 -5.98
C ILE A 35 -12.93 -37.62 -6.19
N ARG A 36 -12.10 -38.07 -5.23
CA ARG A 36 -10.64 -38.06 -5.26
C ARG A 36 -10.11 -39.00 -6.34
N LYS A 37 -9.70 -38.47 -7.50
CA LYS A 37 -8.96 -39.21 -8.53
C LYS A 37 -7.58 -39.61 -8.00
N ARG A 38 -7.41 -40.87 -7.61
CA ARG A 38 -6.09 -41.51 -7.46
C ARG A 38 -5.67 -42.00 -8.85
N LYS A 39 -4.66 -41.37 -9.45
CA LYS A 39 -4.02 -41.91 -10.65
C LYS A 39 -2.69 -42.53 -10.22
N GLY A 40 -2.63 -43.85 -10.31
CA GLY A 40 -1.37 -44.59 -10.26
C GLY A 40 -0.47 -44.18 -11.41
N GLY A 41 0.79 -43.95 -11.09
CA GLY A 41 1.88 -43.76 -12.03
C GLY A 41 3.07 -44.52 -11.45
N THR A 42 3.49 -45.52 -12.19
CA THR A 42 4.59 -46.44 -11.91
C THR A 42 5.90 -45.71 -11.62
N SER A 43 6.69 -46.32 -10.73
CA SER A 43 8.07 -46.01 -10.43
C SER A 43 8.94 -45.93 -11.69
N ASP A 44 9.65 -44.81 -11.87
CA ASP A 44 11.01 -44.88 -12.38
C ASP A 44 11.84 -43.76 -11.72
N SER A 45 12.65 -44.18 -10.75
CA SER A 45 13.63 -43.38 -10.05
C SER A 45 14.82 -43.15 -10.97
N ARG A 46 14.85 -42.03 -11.68
CA ARG A 46 16.09 -41.52 -12.29
C ARG A 46 16.44 -40.16 -11.70
N ALA A 47 17.23 -40.21 -10.64
CA ALA A 47 17.88 -39.05 -10.06
C ALA A 47 18.86 -38.45 -11.07
N THR A 48 18.59 -37.21 -11.48
CA THR A 48 19.60 -36.32 -12.06
C THR A 48 19.81 -35.17 -11.06
N PRO A 49 21.03 -34.95 -10.54
CA PRO A 49 21.32 -33.76 -9.73
C PRO A 49 21.50 -32.57 -10.68
N GLY A 50 20.39 -32.08 -11.24
CA GLY A 50 20.33 -30.84 -12.00
C GLY A 50 20.06 -29.70 -11.03
N THR A 51 21.09 -28.90 -10.77
CA THR A 51 21.11 -27.62 -10.05
C THR A 51 19.73 -27.14 -9.63
N ALA A 52 19.44 -27.20 -8.33
CA ALA A 52 18.29 -26.56 -7.72
C ALA A 52 18.33 -25.06 -8.03
N GLY A 53 17.78 -24.69 -9.19
CA GLY A 53 17.49 -23.33 -9.56
C GLY A 53 16.60 -22.79 -8.46
N ARG A 54 17.14 -21.85 -7.68
CA ARG A 54 16.41 -21.10 -6.68
C ARG A 54 15.24 -20.44 -7.41
N SER A 55 14.09 -21.12 -7.44
CA SER A 55 12.85 -20.63 -8.00
C SER A 55 12.42 -19.45 -7.13
N GLY A 56 13.01 -18.29 -7.40
CA GLY A 56 12.69 -17.05 -6.74
C GLY A 56 11.19 -16.84 -6.85
N LYS A 57 10.53 -16.58 -5.71
CA LYS A 57 9.11 -16.22 -5.68
C LYS A 57 8.85 -15.20 -6.78
N LYS A 58 7.88 -15.49 -7.66
CA LYS A 58 7.47 -14.56 -8.71
C LYS A 58 7.24 -13.18 -8.08
N ARG A 59 7.84 -12.14 -8.66
CA ARG A 59 7.69 -10.77 -8.15
C ARG A 59 6.21 -10.41 -8.14
N HIS A 60 5.69 -10.00 -6.99
CA HIS A 60 4.32 -9.57 -6.86
C HIS A 60 4.06 -8.36 -7.76
N ARG A 61 2.98 -8.41 -8.56
CA ARG A 61 2.53 -7.31 -9.42
C ARG A 61 1.18 -6.80 -8.91
N PHE A 62 1.10 -5.49 -8.68
CA PHE A 62 -0.14 -4.83 -8.30
C PHE A 62 -1.16 -4.84 -9.45
N ARG A 63 -2.45 -4.83 -9.11
CA ARG A 63 -3.52 -4.66 -10.10
C ARG A 63 -3.50 -3.23 -10.64
N ALA A 64 -4.04 -3.04 -11.85
CA ALA A 64 -4.22 -1.70 -12.40
C ALA A 64 -5.01 -0.83 -11.41
N GLY A 65 -4.68 0.45 -11.32
CA GLY A 65 -5.27 1.38 -10.36
C GLY A 65 -4.72 1.30 -8.92
N THR A 66 -4.20 0.16 -8.47
CA THR A 66 -3.68 0.05 -7.08
C THR A 66 -2.50 0.99 -6.81
N VAL A 67 -1.59 1.14 -7.76
CA VAL A 67 -0.43 2.07 -7.63
C VAL A 67 -0.91 3.52 -7.73
N ALA A 68 -1.77 3.83 -8.71
CA ALA A 68 -2.32 5.16 -8.89
C ALA A 68 -3.09 5.68 -7.66
N LEU A 69 -3.97 4.86 -7.06
CA LEU A 69 -4.70 5.25 -5.84
C LEU A 69 -3.77 5.54 -4.65
N ARG A 70 -2.64 4.82 -4.57
CA ARG A 70 -1.63 5.07 -3.55
C ARG A 70 -0.87 6.37 -3.81
N GLU A 71 -0.52 6.65 -5.07
CA GLU A 71 0.12 7.92 -5.46
C GLU A 71 -0.82 9.11 -5.22
N ILE A 72 -2.09 9.02 -5.61
CA ILE A 72 -3.10 10.06 -5.34
C ILE A 72 -3.18 10.37 -3.84
N ARG A 73 -3.30 9.34 -2.99
CA ARG A 73 -3.33 9.52 -1.54
C ARG A 73 -2.03 10.11 -0.98
N LYS A 74 -0.87 9.78 -1.57
CA LYS A 74 0.42 10.37 -1.18
C LYS A 74 0.44 11.85 -1.55
N LEU A 75 0.19 12.18 -2.82
CA LEU A 75 0.29 13.55 -3.34
C LEU A 75 -0.71 14.50 -2.69
N GLN A 76 -1.91 14.03 -2.36
CA GLN A 76 -2.91 14.84 -1.65
C GLN A 76 -2.59 15.05 -0.16
N LYS A 77 -1.73 14.21 0.43
CA LYS A 77 -1.31 14.35 1.83
C LYS A 77 -0.16 15.34 1.99
N SER A 78 0.69 15.46 0.97
CA SER A 78 1.81 16.40 0.92
C SER A 78 1.44 17.64 0.10
N VAL A 79 2.28 18.66 0.20
CA VAL A 79 2.24 19.83 -0.68
C VAL A 79 3.59 19.98 -1.40
N GLU A 80 4.20 18.86 -1.78
CA GLU A 80 5.48 18.88 -2.50
C GLU A 80 5.27 19.31 -3.95
N LEU A 81 6.14 20.20 -4.44
CA LEU A 81 6.14 20.63 -5.82
C LEU A 81 6.35 19.44 -6.77
N LEU A 82 5.40 19.24 -7.69
CA LEU A 82 5.43 18.09 -8.62
C LEU A 82 6.32 18.35 -9.85
N ILE A 83 6.47 19.62 -10.23
CA ILE A 83 7.32 20.02 -11.35
C ILE A 83 8.72 20.33 -10.80
N PRO A 84 9.79 19.70 -11.33
CA PRO A 84 11.14 20.00 -10.89
C PRO A 84 11.54 21.46 -11.15
N ALA A 85 12.27 22.07 -10.23
CA ALA A 85 12.61 23.50 -10.31
C ALA A 85 13.43 23.87 -11.57
N ALA A 86 14.40 23.05 -11.98
CA ALA A 86 15.27 23.37 -13.11
C ALA A 86 14.52 23.57 -14.45
N PRO A 87 13.66 22.65 -14.93
CA PRO A 87 12.86 22.90 -16.12
C PRO A 87 11.87 24.06 -15.95
N PHE A 88 11.24 24.20 -14.78
CA PHE A 88 10.32 25.31 -14.53
C PHE A 88 11.00 26.68 -14.66
N ILE A 89 12.17 26.85 -14.03
CA ILE A 89 12.96 28.08 -14.09
C ILE A 89 13.42 28.39 -15.52
N ARG A 90 13.80 27.39 -16.31
CA ARG A 90 14.15 27.59 -17.72
C ARG A 90 12.96 28.14 -18.51
N THR A 91 11.77 27.59 -18.32
CA THR A 91 10.55 28.07 -18.97
C THR A 91 10.20 29.50 -18.56
N VAL A 92 10.30 29.83 -17.27
CA VAL A 92 10.09 31.21 -16.79
C VAL A 92 11.04 32.18 -17.47
N ARG A 93 12.33 31.83 -17.57
CA ARG A 93 13.33 32.67 -18.26
C ARG A 93 13.06 32.80 -19.75
N GLU A 94 12.65 31.73 -20.42
CA GLU A 94 12.28 31.76 -21.85
C GLU A 94 11.13 32.74 -22.10
N ILE A 95 10.07 32.67 -21.29
CA ILE A 95 8.91 33.55 -21.40
C ILE A 95 9.32 35.00 -21.08
N THR A 96 10.10 35.21 -20.02
CA THR A 96 10.57 36.54 -19.62
C THR A 96 11.43 37.19 -20.70
N TYR A 97 12.32 36.43 -21.33
CA TYR A 97 13.14 36.93 -22.42
C TYR A 97 12.30 37.46 -23.60
N ARG A 98 11.16 36.82 -23.89
CA ARG A 98 10.24 37.24 -24.96
C ARG A 98 9.39 38.45 -24.57
N LEU A 99 8.92 38.52 -23.33
CA LEU A 99 7.92 39.52 -22.91
C LEU A 99 8.53 40.75 -22.21
N ALA A 100 9.64 40.58 -21.49
CA ALA A 100 10.29 41.60 -20.69
C ALA A 100 11.83 41.43 -20.73
N PRO A 101 12.47 41.72 -21.87
CA PRO A 101 13.90 41.46 -22.08
C PRO A 101 14.85 42.24 -21.15
N HIS A 102 14.35 43.30 -20.49
CA HIS A 102 15.11 44.08 -19.51
C HIS A 102 15.16 43.41 -18.12
N VAL A 103 14.33 42.40 -17.87
CA VAL A 103 14.30 41.67 -16.59
C VAL A 103 15.27 40.48 -16.64
N GLY A 104 16.50 40.70 -16.16
CA GLY A 104 17.56 39.68 -16.17
C GLY A 104 17.73 38.88 -14.88
N ARG A 105 17.08 39.28 -13.78
CA ARG A 105 17.26 38.68 -12.44
C ARG A 105 15.92 38.34 -11.81
N TRP A 106 15.91 37.22 -11.08
CA TRP A 106 14.73 36.72 -10.38
C TRP A 106 15.09 36.41 -8.93
N GLN A 107 14.20 36.78 -8.02
CA GLN A 107 14.27 36.37 -6.62
C GLN A 107 13.87 34.90 -6.49
N ALA A 108 14.55 34.16 -5.61
CA ALA A 108 14.24 32.74 -5.40
C ALA A 108 12.78 32.53 -4.92
N GLU A 109 12.31 33.37 -3.99
CA GLU A 109 10.92 33.33 -3.50
C GLU A 109 9.90 33.65 -4.59
N ALA A 110 10.22 34.54 -5.53
CA ALA A 110 9.34 34.84 -6.65
C ALA A 110 9.19 33.62 -7.58
N LEU A 111 10.28 32.88 -7.82
CA LEU A 111 10.22 31.66 -8.63
C LEU A 111 9.41 30.55 -7.94
N LEU A 112 9.46 30.46 -6.61
CA LEU A 112 8.60 29.56 -5.85
C LEU A 112 7.14 29.99 -5.93
N ALA A 113 6.86 31.28 -5.69
CA ALA A 113 5.50 31.83 -5.71
C ALA A 113 4.83 31.76 -7.10
N LEU A 114 5.61 31.71 -8.18
CA LEU A 114 5.07 31.46 -9.52
C LEU A 114 4.63 30.01 -9.74
N GLN A 115 5.15 29.07 -8.94
CA GLN A 115 4.89 27.64 -9.08
C GLN A 115 3.85 27.12 -8.07
N GLU A 116 3.85 27.66 -6.85
CA GLU A 116 2.83 27.40 -5.81
C GLU A 116 1.41 27.76 -6.27
#